data_AF-A0A2T6MXC3-F1
#
_entry.id   AF-A0A2T6MXC3-F1
#
_cell.length_a   1.000
_cell.length_b   1.000
_cell.length_c   1.000
_cell.angle_alpha   90.00
_cell.angle_beta   90.00
_cell.angle_gamma   90.00
#
_symmetry.space_group_name_H-M   'P 1'
#
loop_
_entity.id
_entity.type
_entity.pdbx_description
1 polymer ?
#
loop_
_entity_poly.entity_id
_entity_poly.type
_entity_poly.pdbx_seq_one_letter_code
_entity_poly.pdbx_strand_id
1 'polypeptide(L)'
;MNQLSAINEVLLTEVRFLAFKPVKPDLNRLGNHYLALGLLTAWLAGIGRYWDNPRAELWQYLGLGSLLYVFVLSFILWLLIKPLRPENWSYKAVLIFVGMTSPPAILYAIPVERFTTLETAQALNVWFLAVVAVWRVILLFQYLMRSAKLNGFTVFVAAVLPLVIIVSVLAMLNLEHVIFRIMAGLAEDEKSANDTAYGILVLITYFSLLASPVLLIAYTAIALNKRKSAASSKKA
;
A
#
# COMPACT_ATOMS: atom_id res chain seq x y z
N MET A 1 -6.68 14.64 -30.50
CA MET A 1 -7.43 13.61 -29.75
C MET A 1 -8.38 14.32 -28.82
N ASN A 2 -9.68 14.00 -28.87
CA ASN A 2 -10.66 14.63 -27.98
C ASN A 2 -10.34 14.27 -26.53
N GLN A 3 -10.43 15.22 -25.60
CA GLN A 3 -10.14 14.94 -24.18
C GLN A 3 -10.99 13.79 -23.61
N LEU A 4 -12.21 13.63 -24.11
CA LEU A 4 -13.10 12.51 -23.78
C LEU A 4 -12.50 11.13 -24.12
N SER A 5 -11.74 11.00 -25.21
CA SER A 5 -11.11 9.72 -25.55
C SER A 5 -9.96 9.37 -24.61
N ALA A 6 -9.23 10.39 -24.13
CA ALA A 6 -8.13 10.21 -23.18
C ALA A 6 -8.62 9.76 -21.80
N ILE A 7 -9.71 10.36 -21.30
CA ILE A 7 -10.30 9.98 -20.00
C ILE A 7 -10.84 8.55 -20.04
N ASN A 8 -11.55 8.17 -21.09
CA ASN A 8 -12.07 6.81 -21.25
C ASN A 8 -10.95 5.76 -21.31
N GLU A 9 -9.84 6.07 -21.98
CA GLU A 9 -8.67 5.20 -22.04
C GLU A 9 -8.04 5.00 -20.66
N VAL A 10 -7.92 6.09 -19.89
CA VAL A 10 -7.38 6.08 -18.52
C VAL A 10 -8.27 5.24 -17.61
N LEU A 11 -9.59 5.47 -17.61
CA LEU A 11 -10.54 4.73 -16.77
C LEU A 11 -10.58 3.24 -17.11
N LEU A 12 -10.59 2.90 -18.41
CA LEU A 12 -10.56 1.50 -18.84
C LEU A 12 -9.26 0.81 -18.43
N THR A 13 -8.14 1.51 -18.52
CA THR A 13 -6.83 1.00 -18.10
C THR A 13 -6.77 0.83 -16.59
N GLU A 14 -7.33 1.76 -15.82
CA GLU A 14 -7.45 1.69 -14.37
C GLU A 14 -8.27 0.46 -13.94
N VAL A 15 -9.46 0.27 -14.52
CA VAL A 15 -10.31 -0.89 -14.22
C VAL A 15 -9.61 -2.21 -14.57
N ARG A 16 -8.93 -2.28 -15.71
CA ARG A 16 -8.16 -3.46 -16.11
C ARG A 16 -7.00 -3.72 -15.14
N PHE A 17 -6.29 -2.66 -14.73
CA PHE A 17 -5.20 -2.72 -13.76
C PHE A 17 -5.70 -3.26 -12.42
N LEU A 18 -6.77 -2.68 -11.88
CA LEU A 18 -7.39 -3.11 -10.63
C LEU A 18 -7.91 -4.54 -10.71
N ALA A 19 -8.45 -4.97 -11.87
CA ALA A 19 -8.86 -6.35 -12.13
C ALA A 19 -7.69 -7.31 -12.46
N PHE A 20 -6.45 -6.94 -12.11
CA PHE A 20 -5.24 -7.76 -12.29
C PHE A 20 -4.89 -8.13 -13.74
N LYS A 21 -5.51 -7.46 -14.72
CA LYS A 21 -5.23 -7.71 -16.14
C LYS A 21 -3.91 -7.06 -16.54
N PRO A 22 -3.14 -7.68 -17.45
CA PRO A 22 -1.90 -7.09 -17.95
C PRO A 22 -2.20 -5.78 -18.70
N VAL A 23 -1.63 -4.69 -18.20
CA VAL A 23 -1.71 -3.36 -18.80
C VAL A 23 -0.31 -2.79 -19.00
N LYS A 24 -0.14 -1.98 -20.04
CA LYS A 24 1.07 -1.19 -20.30
C LYS A 24 0.65 0.28 -20.39
N PRO A 25 0.53 0.99 -19.27
CA PRO A 25 0.12 2.38 -19.28
C PRO A 25 1.17 3.23 -20.01
N ASP A 26 0.71 4.07 -20.94
CA ASP A 26 1.57 5.05 -21.61
C ASP A 26 1.86 6.23 -20.65
N LEU A 27 2.97 6.12 -19.93
CA LEU A 27 3.40 7.11 -18.94
C LEU A 27 3.86 8.43 -19.56
N ASN A 28 4.26 8.41 -20.84
CA ASN A 28 4.74 9.61 -21.54
C ASN A 28 3.57 10.50 -21.95
N ARG A 29 2.50 9.90 -22.46
CA ARG A 29 1.32 10.63 -22.94
C ARG A 29 0.27 10.86 -21.86
N LEU A 30 -0.05 9.83 -21.09
CA LEU A 30 -1.19 9.83 -20.16
C LEU A 30 -0.77 9.84 -18.68
N GLY A 31 0.53 9.86 -18.37
CA GLY A 31 1.03 9.77 -16.99
C GLY A 31 0.43 10.79 -16.03
N ASN A 32 0.20 12.03 -16.48
CA ASN A 32 -0.41 13.07 -15.63
C ASN A 32 -1.90 12.81 -15.36
N HIS A 33 -2.61 12.16 -16.30
CA HIS A 33 -4.02 11.81 -16.12
C HIS A 33 -4.18 10.66 -15.12
N TYR A 34 -3.31 9.64 -15.19
CA TYR A 34 -3.26 8.58 -14.18
C TYR A 34 -2.95 9.14 -12.78
N LEU A 35 -1.98 10.04 -12.70
CA LEU A 35 -1.63 10.69 -11.44
C LEU A 35 -2.80 11.51 -10.89
N ALA A 36 -3.47 12.31 -11.73
CA ALA A 36 -4.62 13.10 -11.32
C ALA A 36 -5.77 12.22 -10.81
N LEU A 37 -6.07 11.11 -11.49
CA LEU A 37 -7.09 10.15 -11.05
C LEU A 37 -6.72 9.49 -9.71
N GLY A 38 -5.47 9.06 -9.56
CA GLY A 38 -4.96 8.46 -8.33
C GLY A 38 -5.01 9.43 -7.15
N LEU A 39 -4.56 10.68 -7.34
CA LEU A 39 -4.61 11.71 -6.29
C LEU A 39 -6.04 12.11 -5.96
N LEU A 40 -6.93 12.23 -6.95
CA LEU A 40 -8.34 12.54 -6.73
C LEU A 40 -9.03 11.45 -5.92
N THR A 41 -8.83 10.18 -6.27
CA THR A 41 -9.42 9.07 -5.52
C THR A 41 -8.83 8.93 -4.12
N ALA A 42 -7.52 9.13 -3.94
CA ALA A 42 -6.89 9.19 -2.62
C ALA A 42 -7.44 10.35 -1.78
N TRP A 43 -7.64 11.52 -2.39
CA TRP A 43 -8.19 12.70 -1.73
C TRP A 43 -9.62 12.48 -1.26
N LEU A 44 -10.49 11.96 -2.14
CA LEU A 44 -11.87 11.62 -1.81
C LEU A 44 -11.94 10.57 -0.68
N ALA A 45 -11.11 9.53 -0.74
CA ALA A 45 -11.02 8.55 0.33
C ALA A 45 -10.53 9.18 1.66
N GLY A 46 -9.63 10.18 1.58
CA GLY A 46 -9.17 10.94 2.74
C GLY A 46 -10.29 11.75 3.40
N ILE A 47 -11.02 12.53 2.61
CA ILE A 47 -12.18 13.30 3.09
C ILE A 47 -13.22 12.35 3.68
N GLY A 48 -13.55 11.29 2.93
CA GLY A 48 -14.57 10.32 3.31
C GLY A 48 -14.23 9.48 4.55
N ARG A 49 -12.98 9.48 5.02
CA ARG A 49 -12.61 8.83 6.29
C ARG A 49 -12.92 9.68 7.53
N TYR A 50 -12.98 10.99 7.37
CA TYR A 50 -13.10 11.92 8.50
C TYR A 50 -14.37 12.79 8.45
N TRP A 51 -15.16 12.72 7.38
CA TRP A 51 -16.32 13.58 7.19
C TRP A 51 -17.38 13.48 8.30
N ASP A 52 -17.46 12.34 8.99
CA ASP A 52 -18.40 12.07 10.08
C ASP A 52 -17.77 12.09 11.47
N ASN A 53 -16.47 12.40 11.59
CA ASN A 53 -15.76 12.38 12.86
C ASN A 53 -15.66 13.78 13.48
N PRO A 54 -16.41 14.10 14.56
CA PRO A 54 -16.48 15.43 15.14
C PRO A 54 -15.16 15.91 15.79
N ARG A 55 -14.18 15.02 15.98
CA ARG A 55 -12.88 15.35 16.60
C ARG A 55 -11.75 15.52 15.58
N ALA A 56 -12.03 15.43 14.28
CA ALA A 56 -11.00 15.53 13.26
C ALA A 56 -10.43 16.97 13.16
N GLU A 57 -9.15 17.07 12.85
CA GLU A 57 -8.49 18.36 12.59
C GLU A 57 -8.76 18.84 11.16
N LEU A 58 -8.61 20.14 10.90
CA LEU A 58 -8.94 20.75 9.60
C LEU A 58 -8.22 20.05 8.41
N TRP A 59 -6.94 19.69 8.57
CA TRP A 59 -6.19 19.01 7.53
C TRP A 59 -6.66 17.56 7.26
N GLN A 60 -7.29 16.93 8.25
CA GLN A 60 -7.91 15.59 8.12
C GLN A 60 -9.23 15.69 7.36
N TYR A 61 -10.07 16.67 7.69
CA TYR A 61 -11.29 16.96 6.93
C TYR A 61 -11.00 17.34 5.47
N LEU A 62 -9.91 18.07 5.24
CA LEU A 62 -9.44 18.41 3.88
C LEU A 62 -8.80 17.21 3.16
N GLY A 63 -8.65 16.05 3.80
CA GLY A 63 -8.05 14.85 3.19
C GLY A 63 -6.58 14.99 2.81
N LEU A 64 -5.85 15.96 3.38
CA LEU A 64 -4.45 16.21 3.01
C LEU A 64 -3.52 15.06 3.43
N GLY A 65 -3.89 14.33 4.49
CA GLY A 65 -3.14 13.17 4.96
C GLY A 65 -3.03 12.05 3.93
N SER A 66 -4.10 11.79 3.15
CA SER A 66 -4.09 10.74 2.13
C SER A 66 -3.25 11.12 0.91
N LEU A 67 -3.25 12.40 0.54
CA LEU A 67 -2.37 12.93 -0.50
C LEU A 67 -0.90 12.80 -0.09
N LEU A 68 -0.56 13.26 1.12
CA LEU A 68 0.79 13.14 1.66
C LEU A 68 1.23 11.66 1.72
N TYR A 69 0.33 10.77 2.15
CA TYR A 69 0.57 9.33 2.18
C TYR A 69 0.99 8.78 0.82
N VAL A 70 0.33 9.16 -0.29
CA VAL A 70 0.70 8.69 -1.63
C VAL A 70 2.14 9.07 -1.97
N PHE A 71 2.56 10.31 -1.70
CA PHE A 71 3.93 10.75 -1.97
C PHE A 71 4.95 10.06 -1.07
N VAL A 72 4.70 10.00 0.25
CA VAL A 72 5.60 9.38 1.22
C VAL A 72 5.76 7.89 0.94
N LEU A 73 4.67 7.16 0.70
CA LEU A 73 4.71 5.74 0.39
C LEU A 73 5.47 5.49 -0.91
N SER A 74 5.22 6.27 -1.95
CA SER A 74 5.93 6.16 -3.22
C SER A 74 7.42 6.38 -3.05
N PHE A 75 7.81 7.33 -2.20
CA PHE A 75 9.22 7.63 -1.91
C PHE A 75 9.89 6.47 -1.15
N ILE A 76 9.23 5.94 -0.11
CA ILE A 76 9.73 4.79 0.67
C ILE A 76 9.90 3.57 -0.25
N LEU A 77 8.88 3.24 -1.05
CA LEU A 77 8.95 2.13 -2.00
C LEU A 77 10.06 2.36 -3.04
N TRP A 78 10.17 3.57 -3.59
CA TRP A 78 11.23 3.88 -4.55
C TRP A 78 12.61 3.66 -3.95
N LEU A 79 12.85 4.12 -2.72
CA LEU A 79 14.13 3.99 -2.01
C LEU A 79 14.44 2.55 -1.64
N LEU A 80 13.44 1.79 -1.19
CA LEU A 80 13.59 0.39 -0.78
C LEU A 80 13.84 -0.55 -1.97
N ILE A 81 13.25 -0.30 -3.13
CA ILE A 81 13.44 -1.19 -4.29
C ILE A 81 14.67 -0.79 -5.12
N LYS A 82 15.09 0.49 -5.11
CA LYS A 82 16.22 1.00 -5.90
C LYS A 82 17.52 0.19 -5.73
N PRO A 83 17.94 -0.26 -4.53
CA PRO A 83 19.14 -1.09 -4.36
C PRO A 83 19.09 -2.44 -5.09
N LEU A 84 17.90 -2.95 -5.41
CA LEU A 84 17.70 -4.22 -6.12
C LEU A 84 17.92 -4.11 -7.64
N ARG A 85 18.18 -2.88 -8.14
CA ARG A 85 18.42 -2.56 -9.56
C ARG A 85 17.30 -3.03 -10.52
N PRO A 86 16.06 -2.60 -10.29
CA PRO A 86 14.99 -2.74 -11.28
C PRO A 86 15.33 -2.05 -12.62
N GLU A 87 14.88 -2.61 -13.76
CA GLU A 87 15.20 -2.07 -15.09
C GLU A 87 14.55 -0.72 -15.39
N ASN A 88 13.23 -0.60 -15.21
CA ASN A 88 12.45 0.59 -15.58
C ASN A 88 11.99 1.37 -14.33
N TRP A 89 12.93 1.86 -13.54
CA TRP A 89 12.63 2.43 -12.22
C TRP A 89 12.83 3.94 -12.17
N SER A 90 11.71 4.66 -12.14
CA SER A 90 11.68 6.10 -11.91
C SER A 90 10.70 6.41 -10.78
N TYR A 91 10.96 7.47 -10.02
CA TYR A 91 10.05 7.91 -8.96
C TYR A 91 8.66 8.23 -9.53
N LYS A 92 8.57 8.84 -10.72
CA LYS A 92 7.31 9.12 -11.41
C LYS A 92 6.51 7.83 -11.69
N ALA A 93 7.16 6.77 -12.16
CA ALA A 93 6.49 5.50 -12.42
C ALA A 93 5.96 4.85 -11.13
N VAL A 94 6.73 4.91 -10.04
CA VAL A 94 6.30 4.41 -8.72
C VAL A 94 5.13 5.23 -8.18
N LEU A 95 5.20 6.56 -8.30
CA LEU A 95 4.16 7.47 -7.87
C LEU A 95 2.84 7.24 -8.63
N ILE A 96 2.92 7.07 -9.95
CA ILE A 96 1.74 6.72 -10.76
C ILE A 96 1.20 5.36 -10.35
N PHE A 97 2.07 4.35 -10.16
CA PHE A 97 1.65 3.04 -9.69
C PHE A 97 0.90 3.12 -8.35
N VAL A 98 1.46 3.79 -7.34
CA VAL A 98 0.79 3.98 -6.04
C VAL A 98 -0.53 4.74 -6.22
N GLY A 99 -0.55 5.78 -7.06
CA GLY A 99 -1.75 6.50 -7.44
C GLY A 99 -2.84 5.57 -7.99
N MET A 100 -2.52 4.72 -8.96
CA MET A 100 -3.45 3.75 -9.58
C MET A 100 -3.96 2.66 -8.60
N THR A 101 -3.36 2.56 -7.41
CA THR A 101 -3.85 1.67 -6.33
C THR A 101 -4.74 2.39 -5.31
N SER A 102 -5.03 3.67 -5.53
CA SER A 102 -5.83 4.52 -4.65
C SER A 102 -7.35 4.29 -4.73
N PRO A 103 -7.97 3.95 -5.88
CA PRO A 103 -9.43 3.81 -5.96
C PRO A 103 -10.06 2.82 -4.96
N PRO A 104 -9.47 1.64 -4.68
CA PRO A 104 -9.99 0.74 -3.64
C PRO A 104 -10.08 1.37 -2.24
N ALA A 105 -9.33 2.43 -1.94
CA ALA A 105 -9.40 3.10 -0.64
C ALA A 105 -10.73 3.83 -0.39
N ILE A 106 -11.54 4.06 -1.43
CA ILE A 106 -12.89 4.63 -1.28
C ILE A 106 -13.77 3.73 -0.41
N LEU A 107 -13.50 2.43 -0.34
CA LEU A 107 -14.21 1.51 0.57
C LEU A 107 -14.08 1.92 2.04
N TYR A 108 -13.01 2.63 2.41
CA TYR A 108 -12.82 3.15 3.77
C TYR A 108 -13.67 4.39 4.09
N ALA A 109 -14.31 4.99 3.09
CA ALA A 109 -15.19 6.12 3.28
C ALA A 109 -16.65 5.70 3.55
N ILE A 110 -16.94 4.39 3.52
CA ILE A 110 -18.30 3.87 3.72
C ILE A 110 -18.56 3.80 5.25
N PRO A 111 -19.52 4.58 5.78
CA PRO A 111 -19.80 4.64 7.22
C PRO A 111 -20.67 3.45 7.65
N VAL A 112 -20.08 2.25 7.68
CA VAL A 112 -20.79 1.00 8.02
C VAL A 112 -21.41 1.04 9.43
N GLU A 113 -20.83 1.83 10.33
CA GLU A 113 -21.28 2.10 11.69
C GLU A 113 -22.70 2.69 11.75
N ARG A 114 -23.15 3.36 10.68
CA ARG A 114 -24.50 3.94 10.61
C ARG A 114 -25.57 2.93 10.21
N PHE A 115 -25.19 1.79 9.65
CA PHE A 115 -26.11 0.82 9.05
C PHE A 115 -26.18 -0.51 9.81
N THR A 116 -25.20 -0.79 10.67
CA THR A 116 -25.10 -2.09 11.37
C THR A 116 -24.82 -1.90 12.86
N THR A 117 -24.89 -3.00 13.63
CA THR A 117 -24.42 -3.00 15.02
C THR A 117 -22.93 -2.70 15.08
N LEU A 118 -22.45 -2.22 16.23
CA LEU A 118 -21.04 -1.85 16.44
C LEU A 118 -20.08 -3.02 16.16
N GLU A 119 -20.40 -4.22 16.67
CA GLU A 119 -19.61 -5.43 16.44
C GLU A 119 -19.53 -5.79 14.94
N THR A 120 -20.64 -5.70 14.21
CA THR A 120 -20.66 -5.98 12.77
C THR A 120 -19.92 -4.91 11.98
N ALA A 121 -20.02 -3.64 12.38
CA ALA A 121 -19.31 -2.54 11.76
C ALA A 121 -17.78 -2.68 11.91
N GLN A 122 -17.31 -3.04 13.10
CA GLN A 122 -15.89 -3.32 13.37
C GLN A 122 -15.39 -4.48 12.49
N ALA A 123 -16.13 -5.58 12.41
CA ALA A 123 -15.77 -6.71 11.57
C ALA A 123 -15.68 -6.31 10.08
N LEU A 124 -16.64 -5.53 9.58
CA LEU A 124 -16.65 -5.04 8.19
C LEU A 124 -15.46 -4.10 7.92
N ASN A 125 -15.14 -3.19 8.82
CA ASN A 125 -13.98 -2.30 8.70
C ASN A 125 -12.66 -3.07 8.60
N VAL A 126 -12.48 -4.09 9.46
CA VAL A 126 -11.31 -4.98 9.41
C VAL A 126 -11.27 -5.73 8.08
N TRP A 127 -12.40 -6.24 7.59
CA TRP A 127 -12.47 -6.92 6.29
C TRP A 127 -12.16 -6.00 5.12
N PHE A 128 -12.68 -4.76 5.10
CA PHE A 128 -12.34 -3.79 4.06
C PHE A 128 -10.84 -3.50 4.06
N LEU A 129 -10.24 -3.31 5.23
CA LEU A 129 -8.80 -3.10 5.37
C LEU A 129 -8.01 -4.31 4.87
N ALA A 130 -8.39 -5.52 5.26
CA ALA A 130 -7.73 -6.75 4.84
C ALA A 130 -7.81 -6.93 3.32
N VAL A 131 -9.00 -6.79 2.72
CA VAL A 131 -9.21 -6.94 1.28
C VAL A 131 -8.39 -5.91 0.51
N VAL A 132 -8.49 -4.63 0.86
CA VAL A 132 -7.76 -3.56 0.16
C VAL A 132 -6.24 -3.70 0.33
N ALA A 133 -5.76 -4.09 1.52
CA ALA A 133 -4.34 -4.33 1.76
C ALA A 133 -3.82 -5.50 0.90
N VAL A 134 -4.50 -6.65 0.90
CA VAL A 134 -4.14 -7.80 0.06
C VAL A 134 -4.16 -7.42 -1.42
N TRP A 135 -5.20 -6.69 -1.85
CA TRP A 135 -5.32 -6.21 -3.23
C TRP A 135 -4.10 -5.40 -3.66
N ARG A 136 -3.67 -4.44 -2.82
CA ARG A 136 -2.50 -3.59 -3.07
C ARG A 136 -1.20 -4.38 -3.10
N VAL A 137 -1.04 -5.35 -2.20
CA VAL A 137 0.15 -6.21 -2.18
C VAL A 137 0.23 -7.04 -3.46
N ILE A 138 -0.87 -7.64 -3.92
CA ILE A 138 -0.90 -8.40 -5.18
C ILE A 138 -0.54 -7.49 -6.37
N LEU A 139 -1.07 -6.26 -6.43
CA LEU A 139 -0.71 -5.30 -7.47
C LEU A 139 0.77 -4.92 -7.41
N LEU A 140 1.36 -4.76 -6.22
CA LEU A 140 2.79 -4.50 -6.04
C LEU A 140 3.63 -5.67 -6.56
N PHE A 141 3.27 -6.91 -6.25
CA PHE A 141 3.92 -8.10 -6.80
C PHE A 141 3.90 -8.09 -8.33
N GLN A 142 2.75 -7.85 -8.94
CA GLN A 142 2.62 -7.80 -10.40
C GLN A 142 3.43 -6.65 -11.02
N TYR A 143 3.43 -5.49 -10.38
CA TYR A 143 4.20 -4.33 -10.82
C TYR A 143 5.70 -4.62 -10.80
N LEU A 144 6.21 -5.22 -9.72
CA LEU A 144 7.63 -5.55 -9.59
C LEU A 144 8.06 -6.67 -10.55
N MET A 145 7.21 -7.67 -10.79
CA MET A 145 7.50 -8.72 -11.77
C MET A 145 7.48 -8.21 -13.20
N ARG A 146 6.46 -7.44 -13.59
CA ARG A 146 6.23 -7.06 -14.99
C ARG A 146 6.96 -5.78 -15.39
N SER A 147 6.92 -4.75 -14.56
CA SER A 147 7.49 -3.43 -14.90
C SER A 147 8.95 -3.32 -14.47
N ALA A 148 9.26 -3.77 -13.25
CA ALA A 148 10.62 -3.73 -12.71
C ALA A 148 11.48 -4.95 -13.13
N LYS A 149 10.85 -5.99 -13.72
CA LYS A 149 11.49 -7.22 -14.22
C LYS A 149 12.39 -7.91 -13.19
N LEU A 150 11.97 -7.88 -11.93
CA LEU A 150 12.67 -8.57 -10.86
C LEU A 150 12.30 -10.06 -10.85
N ASN A 151 13.23 -10.91 -10.41
CA ASN A 151 12.96 -12.34 -10.21
C ASN A 151 11.93 -12.53 -9.09
N GLY A 152 11.08 -13.56 -9.17
CA GLY A 152 10.01 -13.82 -8.21
C GLY A 152 10.47 -13.86 -6.75
N PHE A 153 11.62 -14.47 -6.46
CA PHE A 153 12.20 -14.45 -5.10
C PHE A 153 12.58 -13.03 -4.65
N THR A 154 13.20 -12.24 -5.53
CA THR A 154 13.53 -10.84 -5.24
C THR A 154 12.26 -10.01 -5.01
N VAL A 155 11.20 -10.25 -5.79
CA VAL A 155 9.89 -9.59 -5.60
C VAL A 155 9.29 -9.97 -4.26
N PHE A 156 9.32 -11.25 -3.89
CA PHE A 156 8.81 -11.71 -2.60
C PHE A 156 9.52 -11.01 -1.43
N VAL A 157 10.86 -11.03 -1.42
CA VAL A 157 11.64 -10.34 -0.40
C VAL A 157 11.33 -8.84 -0.37
N ALA A 158 11.26 -8.21 -1.54
CA ALA A 158 11.04 -6.78 -1.67
C ALA A 158 9.64 -6.31 -1.24
N ALA A 159 8.61 -7.13 -1.45
CA ALA A 159 7.24 -6.82 -1.07
C ALA A 159 6.93 -7.16 0.39
N VAL A 160 7.48 -8.26 0.92
CA VAL A 160 7.19 -8.74 2.28
C VAL A 160 8.05 -8.04 3.34
N LEU A 161 9.31 -7.73 3.04
CA LEU A 161 10.23 -7.06 3.97
C LEU A 161 9.66 -5.78 4.60
N PRO A 162 9.15 -4.79 3.85
CA PRO A 162 8.63 -3.56 4.47
C PRO A 162 7.45 -3.82 5.40
N LEU A 163 6.56 -4.76 5.05
CA LEU A 163 5.42 -5.12 5.89
C LEU A 163 5.88 -5.71 7.22
N VAL A 164 6.80 -6.67 7.15
CA VAL A 164 7.36 -7.35 8.31
C VAL A 164 8.17 -6.40 9.19
N ILE A 165 8.97 -5.49 8.60
CA ILE A 165 9.71 -4.48 9.37
C ILE A 165 8.74 -3.56 10.12
N ILE A 166 7.67 -3.09 9.46
CA ILE A 166 6.69 -2.21 10.10
C ILE A 166 6.08 -2.90 11.32
N VAL A 167 5.58 -4.13 11.15
CA VAL A 167 4.98 -4.88 12.27
C VAL A 167 6.01 -5.11 13.38
N SER A 168 7.22 -5.58 13.06
CA SER A 168 8.26 -5.81 14.06
C SER A 168 8.65 -4.56 14.84
N VAL A 169 8.75 -3.40 14.17
CA VAL A 169 9.04 -2.13 14.85
C VAL A 169 7.88 -1.70 15.74
N LEU A 170 6.63 -1.83 15.28
CA LEU A 170 5.46 -1.53 16.09
C LEU A 170 5.36 -2.44 17.33
N ALA A 171 5.70 -3.72 17.19
CA ALA A 171 5.79 -4.67 18.28
C ALA A 171 6.86 -4.27 19.31
N MET A 172 8.08 -3.96 18.84
CA MET A 172 9.18 -3.54 19.72
C MET A 172 8.87 -2.25 20.49
N LEU A 173 8.10 -1.34 19.89
CA LEU A 173 7.66 -0.10 20.52
C LEU A 173 6.40 -0.27 21.38
N ASN A 174 5.85 -1.48 21.48
CA ASN A 174 4.54 -1.78 22.11
C ASN A 174 3.38 -0.92 21.54
N LEU A 175 3.50 -0.45 20.30
CA LEU A 175 2.51 0.38 19.61
C LEU A 175 1.52 -0.42 18.77
N GLU A 176 1.77 -1.73 18.58
CA GLU A 176 0.92 -2.59 17.75
C GLU A 176 -0.54 -2.63 18.23
N HIS A 177 -0.77 -2.71 19.55
CA HIS A 177 -2.11 -2.69 20.12
C HIS A 177 -2.80 -1.34 19.95
N VAL A 178 -2.04 -0.23 20.05
CA VAL A 178 -2.58 1.13 19.91
C VAL A 178 -3.04 1.36 18.46
N ILE A 179 -2.20 0.99 17.50
CA ILE A 179 -2.52 1.15 16.08
C ILE A 179 -3.68 0.25 15.68
N PHE A 180 -3.72 -1.00 16.15
CA PHE A 180 -4.83 -1.89 15.86
C PHE A 180 -6.15 -1.34 16.41
N ARG A 181 -6.15 -0.83 17.64
CA ARG A 181 -7.34 -0.18 18.25
C ARG A 181 -7.81 1.03 17.44
N ILE A 182 -6.87 1.88 17.00
CA ILE A 182 -7.16 3.04 16.15
C ILE A 182 -7.69 2.62 14.77
N MET A 183 -7.15 1.54 14.18
CA MET A 183 -7.56 1.06 12.86
C MET A 183 -8.89 0.31 12.87
N ALA A 184 -9.23 -0.37 13.96
CA ALA A 184 -10.50 -1.08 14.13
C ALA A 184 -11.63 -0.21 14.71
N GLY A 185 -11.34 1.04 15.11
CA GLY A 185 -12.34 1.97 15.65
C GLY A 185 -12.88 1.58 17.03
N LEU A 186 -12.08 0.89 17.84
CA LEU A 186 -12.51 0.35 19.14
C LEU A 186 -12.50 1.42 20.24
N ALA A 187 -13.62 1.59 20.96
CA ALA A 187 -13.68 2.34 22.21
C ALA A 187 -13.05 1.54 23.38
N GLU A 188 -12.64 2.22 24.47
CA GLU A 188 -11.79 1.66 25.54
C GLU A 188 -12.44 0.52 26.37
N ASP A 189 -13.72 0.22 26.15
CA ASP A 189 -14.61 -0.54 27.02
C ASP A 189 -15.03 -1.93 26.50
N GLU A 190 -14.69 -2.31 25.27
CA GLU A 190 -15.18 -3.57 24.67
C GLU A 190 -14.12 -4.69 24.66
N LYS A 191 -14.04 -5.44 25.77
CA LYS A 191 -13.11 -6.58 25.93
C LYS A 191 -13.51 -7.87 25.18
N SER A 192 -14.75 -8.01 24.70
CA SER A 192 -15.31 -9.32 24.28
C SER A 192 -15.02 -9.74 22.82
N ALA A 193 -14.95 -8.80 21.87
CA ALA A 193 -14.59 -9.11 20.47
C ALA A 193 -13.06 -9.20 20.25
N ASN A 194 -12.31 -9.04 21.33
CA ASN A 194 -10.87 -8.77 21.34
C ASN A 194 -10.02 -10.04 21.21
N ASP A 195 -10.52 -11.21 21.61
CA ASP A 195 -9.68 -12.41 21.76
C ASP A 195 -9.20 -12.99 20.42
N THR A 196 -10.06 -13.08 19.41
CA THR A 196 -9.66 -13.56 18.08
C THR A 196 -8.77 -12.56 17.35
N ALA A 197 -9.09 -11.27 17.44
CA ALA A 197 -8.30 -10.20 16.84
C ALA A 197 -6.91 -10.10 17.47
N TYR A 198 -6.83 -10.24 18.80
CA TYR A 198 -5.58 -10.30 19.54
C TYR A 198 -4.77 -11.54 19.16
N GLY A 199 -5.41 -12.71 18.99
CA GLY A 199 -4.74 -13.93 18.52
C GLY A 199 -4.11 -13.76 17.12
N ILE A 200 -4.82 -13.12 16.19
CA ILE A 200 -4.29 -12.80 14.85
C ILE A 200 -3.12 -11.82 14.95
N LEU A 201 -3.24 -10.78 15.77
CA LEU A 201 -2.17 -9.80 15.97
C LEU A 201 -0.90 -10.48 16.51
N VAL A 202 -1.02 -11.30 17.56
CA VAL A 202 0.08 -12.05 18.14
C VAL A 202 0.72 -12.99 17.10
N LEU A 203 -0.08 -13.67 16.28
CA LEU A 203 0.42 -14.53 15.20
C LEU A 203 1.23 -13.74 14.15
N ILE A 204 0.69 -12.60 13.69
CA ILE A 204 1.35 -11.73 12.71
C ILE A 204 2.64 -11.15 13.30
N THR A 205 2.62 -10.72 14.56
CA THR A 205 3.79 -10.17 15.26
C THR A 205 4.87 -11.23 15.42
N TYR A 206 4.51 -12.43 15.89
CA TYR A 206 5.46 -13.55 16.02
C TYR A 206 6.11 -13.91 14.69
N PHE A 207 5.29 -14.05 13.64
CA PHE A 207 5.80 -14.32 12.29
C PHE A 207 6.70 -13.20 11.79
N SER A 208 6.33 -11.94 12.02
CA SER A 208 7.10 -10.78 11.58
C SER A 208 8.45 -10.67 12.29
N LEU A 209 8.48 -10.90 13.61
CA LEU A 209 9.72 -10.88 14.38
C LEU A 209 10.70 -11.95 13.87
N LEU A 210 10.21 -13.17 13.58
CA LEU A 210 11.04 -14.25 13.04
C LEU A 210 11.45 -14.04 11.58
N ALA A 211 10.53 -13.56 10.73
CA ALA A 211 10.79 -13.34 9.32
C ALA A 211 11.71 -12.14 9.06
N SER A 212 11.66 -11.11 9.92
CA SER A 212 12.42 -9.87 9.73
C SER A 212 13.93 -10.06 9.56
N PRO A 213 14.67 -10.77 10.45
CA PRO A 213 16.10 -10.96 10.26
C PRO A 213 16.41 -11.77 9.00
N VAL A 214 15.63 -12.82 8.70
CA VAL A 214 15.82 -13.68 7.54
C VAL A 214 15.64 -12.88 6.24
N LEU A 215 14.56 -12.11 6.14
CA LEU A 215 14.27 -11.28 4.96
C LEU A 215 15.27 -10.13 4.81
N LEU A 216 15.75 -9.55 5.92
CA LEU A 216 16.74 -8.48 5.88
C LEU A 216 18.09 -8.99 5.38
N ILE A 217 18.51 -10.18 5.82
CA ILE A 217 19.72 -10.84 5.32
C ILE A 217 19.56 -11.17 3.82
N ALA A 218 18.42 -11.73 3.41
CA ALA A 218 18.16 -12.03 2.00
C ALA A 218 18.19 -10.76 1.14
N TYR A 219 17.53 -9.69 1.59
CA TYR A 219 17.49 -8.40 0.89
C TYR A 219 18.89 -7.79 0.73
N THR A 220 19.67 -7.73 1.81
CA THR A 220 21.03 -7.18 1.78
C THR A 220 21.95 -8.03 0.88
N ALA A 221 21.87 -9.35 0.96
CA ALA A 221 22.61 -10.25 0.08
C ALA A 221 22.29 -10.03 -1.40
N ILE A 222 21.00 -9.91 -1.76
CA ILE A 222 20.57 -9.63 -3.14
C ILE A 222 21.11 -8.28 -3.60
N ALA A 223 20.95 -7.23 -2.78
CA ALA A 223 21.41 -5.88 -3.12
C ALA A 223 22.94 -5.84 -3.33
N LEU A 224 23.72 -6.52 -2.47
CA LEU A 224 25.17 -6.61 -2.58
C LEU A 224 25.61 -7.40 -3.82
N ASN A 225 24.96 -8.52 -4.11
CA ASN A 225 25.27 -9.33 -5.30
C ASN A 225 25.02 -8.54 -6.60
N LYS A 226 23.87 -7.85 -6.70
CA LYS A 226 23.57 -6.96 -7.82
C LYS A 226 24.56 -5.78 -7.93
N ARG A 227 25.12 -5.31 -6.80
CA ARG A 227 26.19 -4.30 -6.78
C ARG A 227 27.48 -4.84 -7.41
N LYS A 228 27.92 -6.03 -6.99
CA LYS A 228 29.13 -6.69 -7.49
C LYS A 228 29.06 -6.98 -8.99
N SER A 229 27.96 -7.54 -9.49
CA SER A 229 27.82 -7.88 -10.92
C SER A 229 27.91 -6.65 -11.85
N ALA A 230 27.46 -5.47 -11.41
CA ALA A 230 27.62 -4.27 -12.24
C ALA A 230 29.02 -3.65 -12.16
N ALA A 231 29.73 -3.86 -11.05
CA ALA A 231 31.11 -3.41 -10.92
C ALA A 231 32.06 -4.26 -11.79
N SER A 232 31.79 -5.56 -11.93
CA SER A 232 32.54 -6.44 -12.84
C SER A 232 32.25 -6.13 -14.31
N SER A 233 31.00 -5.84 -14.68
CA SER A 233 30.62 -5.47 -16.06
C SER A 233 31.17 -4.13 -16.54
N LYS A 234 31.62 -3.24 -15.63
CA LYS A 234 32.25 -1.96 -16.00
C LYS A 234 33.78 -2.06 -16.15
N LYS A 235 34.37 -3.17 -15.72
CA LYS A 235 35.83 -3.43 -15.80
C LYS A 235 36.21 -4.29 -17.01
N ALA A 236 35.24 -4.92 -17.66
CA ALA A 236 35.39 -5.60 -18.95
C ALA A 236 35.00 -4.63 -20.07
#